data_AF-A0A7J9IWT8-F1
#
_entry.id   AF-A0A7J9IWT8-F1
#
_cell.length_a   1.000
_cell.length_b   1.000
_cell.length_c   1.000
_cell.angle_alpha   90.00
_cell.angle_beta   90.00
_cell.angle_gamma   90.00
#
_symmetry.space_group_name_H-M   'P 1'
#
loop_
_entity.id
_entity.type
_entity.pdbx_description
1 polymer ?
#
loop_
_entity_poly.entity_id
_entity_poly.type
_entity_poly.pdbx_seq_one_letter_code
_entity_poly.pdbx_strand_id
1 'polypeptide(L)'
;MMWATSLTEVLTGWRGGDESVICDGVLYFLIYSTGVGTPENRHSLVAYNLSSRSSPLIRSLIPVPGPLTCGRLMNLKGKLVMVGGIGKPDRPDIIKGIGIWVLNGRNWVEVGRMPHKFFQGFGELDDVFASSGTDNLIYIQSYGAPALLVFDMNQKIWKWSLKCPVSKKFPLQLFTGFCFEPRLEIAP
;
A
#
# COMPACT_ATOMS: atom_id res chain seq x y z
N MET A 1 -19.43 -7.95 -30.30
CA MET A 1 -19.29 -8.06 -28.83
C MET A 1 -19.60 -6.69 -28.26
N MET A 2 -20.67 -6.54 -27.47
CA MET A 2 -21.07 -5.26 -26.88
C MET A 2 -20.41 -5.13 -25.51
N TRP A 3 -19.57 -4.11 -25.32
CA TRP A 3 -18.99 -3.81 -24.01
C TRP A 3 -20.11 -3.27 -23.12
N ALA A 4 -20.57 -4.09 -22.18
CA ALA A 4 -21.57 -3.70 -21.19
C ALA A 4 -20.90 -3.65 -19.82
N THR A 5 -21.02 -2.53 -19.11
CA THR A 5 -20.59 -2.44 -17.71
C THR A 5 -21.61 -3.15 -16.81
N SER A 6 -21.14 -3.98 -15.88
CA SER A 6 -21.99 -4.57 -14.84
C SER A 6 -22.32 -3.60 -13.71
N LEU A 7 -21.69 -2.42 -13.70
CA LEU A 7 -21.80 -1.45 -12.62
C LEU A 7 -22.05 -0.04 -13.18
N THR A 8 -23.11 0.61 -12.70
CA THR A 8 -23.49 2.00 -13.02
C THR A 8 -23.52 2.91 -11.81
N GLU A 9 -23.07 2.41 -10.65
CA GLU A 9 -23.08 3.17 -9.40
C GLU A 9 -22.06 4.31 -9.43
N VAL A 10 -22.47 5.47 -8.90
CA VAL A 10 -21.63 6.66 -8.79
C VAL A 10 -21.32 6.88 -7.31
N LEU A 11 -20.04 6.77 -6.95
CA LEU A 11 -19.56 7.09 -5.60
C LEU A 11 -19.37 8.61 -5.46
N THR A 12 -20.47 9.35 -5.30
CA THR A 12 -20.43 10.81 -5.15
C THR A 12 -19.55 11.22 -3.95
N GLY A 13 -18.67 12.19 -4.17
CA GLY A 13 -17.74 12.66 -3.13
C GLY A 13 -16.50 11.79 -2.95
N TRP A 14 -16.32 10.76 -3.78
CA TRP A 14 -15.12 9.91 -3.79
C TRP A 14 -14.43 9.97 -5.16
N ARG A 15 -13.11 9.79 -5.14
CA ARG A 15 -12.29 9.62 -6.34
C ARG A 15 -11.48 8.34 -6.21
N GLY A 16 -11.26 7.66 -7.34
CA GLY A 16 -10.39 6.49 -7.42
C GLY A 16 -8.93 6.84 -7.13
N GLY A 17 -8.27 6.00 -6.34
CA GLY A 17 -6.82 5.95 -6.17
C GLY A 17 -6.11 5.26 -7.32
N ASP A 18 -4.78 5.32 -7.27
CA ASP A 18 -3.84 4.60 -8.14
C ASP A 18 -3.52 3.18 -7.64
N GLU A 19 -4.01 2.83 -6.45
CA GLU A 19 -3.63 1.61 -5.75
C GLU A 19 -4.75 0.58 -5.78
N SER A 20 -4.44 -0.58 -6.36
CA SER A 20 -5.35 -1.71 -6.45
C SER A 20 -4.62 -3.04 -6.40
N VAL A 21 -5.32 -4.08 -5.97
CA VAL A 21 -4.81 -5.45 -5.96
C VAL A 21 -5.95 -6.45 -6.09
N ILE A 22 -5.67 -7.57 -6.75
CA ILE A 22 -6.58 -8.72 -6.77
C ILE A 22 -6.12 -9.71 -5.70
N CYS A 23 -7.02 -10.06 -4.79
CA CYS A 23 -6.79 -11.02 -3.72
C CYS A 23 -8.01 -11.93 -3.62
N ASP A 24 -7.82 -13.24 -3.72
CA ASP A 24 -8.86 -14.27 -3.64
C ASP A 24 -10.11 -13.99 -4.50
N GLY A 25 -9.91 -13.54 -5.75
CA GLY A 25 -11.00 -13.26 -6.69
C GLY A 25 -11.75 -11.95 -6.43
N VAL A 26 -11.27 -11.12 -5.50
CA VAL A 26 -11.81 -9.79 -5.21
C VAL A 26 -10.81 -8.73 -5.65
N LEU A 27 -11.28 -7.76 -6.42
CA LEU A 27 -10.54 -6.54 -6.75
C LEU A 27 -10.72 -5.55 -5.61
N TYR A 28 -9.61 -5.19 -4.97
CA TYR A 28 -9.55 -4.17 -3.95
C TYR A 28 -8.88 -2.93 -4.52
N PHE A 29 -9.41 -1.74 -4.24
CA PHE A 29 -8.76 -0.48 -4.62
C PHE A 29 -9.06 0.63 -3.63
N LEU A 30 -8.06 1.48 -3.40
CA LEU A 30 -8.20 2.63 -2.53
C LEU A 30 -8.99 3.72 -3.26
N ILE A 31 -9.86 4.39 -2.51
CA ILE A 31 -10.57 5.59 -2.91
C ILE A 31 -10.32 6.68 -1.89
N TYR A 32 -10.43 7.94 -2.30
CA TYR A 32 -10.28 9.08 -1.41
C TYR A 32 -11.42 10.07 -1.53
N SER A 33 -11.79 10.67 -0.41
CA SER A 33 -12.86 11.65 -0.32
C SER A 33 -12.44 12.97 -0.98
N THR A 34 -13.31 13.53 -1.81
CA THR A 34 -13.11 14.82 -2.47
C THR A 34 -13.77 15.99 -1.71
N GLY A 35 -14.41 15.72 -0.57
CA GLY A 35 -15.12 16.71 0.23
C GLY A 35 -14.23 17.47 1.23
N VAL A 36 -14.69 18.65 1.65
CA VAL A 36 -14.10 19.42 2.77
C VAL A 36 -14.58 18.82 4.09
N GLY A 37 -14.08 17.62 4.41
CA GLY A 37 -14.43 16.87 5.63
C GLY A 37 -13.25 16.73 6.60
N THR A 38 -13.51 16.16 7.78
CA THR A 38 -12.48 15.88 8.79
C THR A 38 -11.37 14.95 8.23
N PRO A 39 -10.10 15.15 8.60
CA PRO A 39 -8.97 14.39 8.03
C PRO A 39 -9.04 12.88 8.25
N GLU A 40 -9.77 12.45 9.28
CA GLU A 40 -9.78 11.07 9.78
C GLU A 40 -10.40 10.05 8.81
N ASN A 41 -11.23 10.49 7.86
CA ASN A 41 -11.97 9.62 6.93
C ASN A 41 -11.71 9.93 5.45
N ARG A 42 -10.49 10.36 5.11
CA ARG A 42 -10.14 10.72 3.73
C ARG A 42 -9.95 9.53 2.80
N HIS A 43 -9.76 8.32 3.31
CA HIS A 43 -9.52 7.13 2.50
C HIS A 43 -10.49 6.01 2.84
N SER A 44 -10.81 5.18 1.86
CA SER A 44 -11.55 3.94 2.07
C SER A 44 -11.07 2.89 1.05
N LEU A 45 -11.30 1.63 1.35
CA LEU A 45 -11.03 0.52 0.45
C LEU A 45 -12.34 0.00 -0.12
N VAL A 46 -12.45 -0.08 -1.44
CA VAL A 46 -13.56 -0.74 -2.13
C VAL A 46 -13.20 -2.22 -2.31
N ALA A 47 -14.17 -3.11 -2.12
CA ALA A 47 -14.03 -4.54 -2.35
C ALA A 47 -15.02 -5.02 -3.41
N TYR A 48 -14.55 -5.26 -4.63
CA TYR A 48 -15.37 -5.68 -5.75
C TYR A 48 -15.11 -7.15 -6.11
N ASN A 49 -16.07 -8.02 -5.83
CA ASN A 49 -15.96 -9.44 -6.17
C ASN A 49 -16.12 -9.63 -7.69
N LEU A 50 -15.08 -10.17 -8.33
CA LEU A 50 -14.99 -10.30 -9.79
C LEU A 50 -15.93 -11.38 -10.35
N SER A 51 -16.34 -12.33 -9.53
CA SER A 51 -17.24 -13.42 -9.91
C SER A 51 -18.72 -13.08 -9.70
N SER A 52 -19.06 -12.20 -8.76
CA SER A 52 -20.43 -11.73 -8.54
C SER A 52 -20.69 -10.42 -9.27
N ARG A 53 -21.61 -10.42 -10.24
CA ARG A 53 -21.85 -9.26 -11.12
C ARG A 53 -22.72 -8.14 -10.51
N SER A 54 -23.02 -8.12 -9.21
CA SER A 54 -24.14 -7.30 -8.73
C SER A 54 -24.18 -7.00 -7.22
N SER A 55 -23.08 -6.51 -6.64
CA SER A 55 -23.12 -5.91 -5.28
C SER A 55 -22.87 -4.39 -5.35
N PRO A 56 -23.67 -3.55 -4.66
CA PRO A 56 -23.39 -2.11 -4.59
C PRO A 56 -22.00 -1.84 -4.00
N LEU A 57 -21.21 -1.00 -4.68
CA LEU A 57 -19.88 -0.59 -4.23
C LEU A 57 -19.93 0.10 -2.88
N ILE A 58 -20.94 0.95 -2.63
CA ILE A 58 -21.02 1.68 -1.35
C ILE A 58 -21.12 0.75 -0.13
N ARG A 59 -21.74 -0.43 -0.30
CA ARG A 59 -21.84 -1.44 0.77
C ARG A 59 -20.53 -2.20 0.98
N SER A 60 -19.64 -2.18 -0.02
CA SER A 60 -18.33 -2.84 0.01
C SER A 60 -17.22 -1.99 0.61
N LEU A 61 -17.51 -0.74 1.02
CA LEU A 61 -16.52 0.14 1.63
C LEU A 61 -15.99 -0.43 2.93
N ILE A 62 -14.67 -0.51 3.04
CA ILE A 62 -13.95 -0.92 4.23
C ILE A 62 -13.18 0.32 4.71
N PRO A 63 -13.43 0.80 5.94
CA PRO A 63 -12.65 1.90 6.52
C PRO A 63 -11.18 1.54 6.59
N VAL A 64 -10.28 2.47 6.30
CA VAL A 64 -8.84 2.25 6.51
C VAL A 64 -8.44 2.55 7.96
N PRO A 65 -7.28 2.09 8.46
CA PRO A 65 -6.81 2.30 9.83
C PRO A 65 -6.59 3.75 10.27
N GLY A 66 -6.69 4.73 9.37
CA GLY A 66 -6.54 6.16 9.67
C GLY A 66 -6.22 7.00 8.43
N PRO A 67 -5.85 8.28 8.59
CA PRO A 67 -5.29 9.06 7.48
C PRO A 67 -3.96 8.44 7.06
N LEU A 68 -3.99 7.70 5.96
CA LEU A 68 -2.81 7.07 5.36
C LEU A 68 -2.19 8.01 4.34
N THR A 69 -0.86 8.09 4.35
CA THR A 69 -0.09 8.53 3.19
C THR A 69 0.63 7.32 2.57
N CYS A 70 1.02 7.42 1.30
CA CYS A 70 1.72 6.35 0.57
C CYS A 70 1.08 4.95 0.74
N GLY A 71 -0.26 4.88 0.77
CA GLY A 71 -0.97 3.60 0.88
C GLY A 71 -0.57 2.69 -0.27
N ARG A 72 -0.19 1.45 0.02
CA ARG A 72 0.11 0.40 -0.97
C ARG A 72 -0.63 -0.86 -0.59
N LEU A 73 -1.31 -1.45 -1.56
CA LEU A 73 -2.02 -2.72 -1.39
C LEU A 73 -1.21 -3.86 -2.01
N MET A 74 -1.19 -5.02 -1.35
CA MET A 74 -0.50 -6.20 -1.87
C MET A 74 -1.20 -7.49 -1.43
N ASN A 75 -1.12 -8.52 -2.26
CA ASN A 75 -1.58 -9.87 -1.95
C ASN A 75 -0.36 -10.70 -1.53
N LEU A 76 -0.32 -11.10 -0.26
CA LEU A 76 0.71 -11.97 0.28
C LEU A 76 0.09 -13.32 0.65
N LYS A 77 0.18 -14.28 -0.28
CA LYS A 77 -0.33 -15.66 -0.11
C LYS A 77 -1.82 -15.69 0.27
N GLY A 78 -2.65 -14.94 -0.45
CA GLY A 78 -4.10 -14.84 -0.21
C GLY A 78 -4.46 -13.85 0.90
N LYS A 79 -3.48 -13.19 1.53
CA LYS A 79 -3.75 -12.14 2.52
C LYS A 79 -3.70 -10.78 1.86
N LEU A 80 -4.78 -10.02 1.99
CA LEU A 80 -4.76 -8.61 1.63
C LEU A 80 -3.99 -7.83 2.69
N VAL A 81 -2.88 -7.24 2.28
CA VAL A 81 -1.99 -6.45 3.13
C VAL A 81 -1.94 -5.02 2.63
N MET A 82 -1.94 -4.09 3.58
CA MET A 82 -1.75 -2.67 3.33
C MET A 82 -0.51 -2.16 4.07
N VAL A 83 0.29 -1.38 3.38
CA VAL A 83 1.41 -0.63 3.94
C VAL A 83 1.11 0.85 3.77
N GLY A 84 1.39 1.66 4.78
CA GLY A 84 1.12 3.09 4.69
C GLY A 84 1.90 3.92 5.71
N GLY A 85 2.11 5.18 5.38
CA GLY A 85 2.67 6.19 6.25
C GLY A 85 1.69 6.59 7.35
N ILE A 86 2.22 6.76 8.55
CA ILE A 86 1.50 7.25 9.72
C ILE A 86 1.98 8.69 9.96
N GLY A 87 1.09 9.65 9.72
CA GLY A 87 1.35 11.08 9.90
C GLY A 87 1.36 11.53 11.37
N LYS A 88 1.72 12.80 11.62
CA LYS A 88 1.49 13.43 12.93
C LYS A 88 0.02 13.85 13.06
N PRO A 89 -0.58 13.84 14.27
CA PRO A 89 -1.94 14.35 14.46
C PRO A 89 -2.12 15.80 14.00
N ASP A 90 -1.09 16.62 14.20
CA ASP A 90 -1.06 18.05 13.87
C ASP A 90 -0.56 18.35 12.44
N ARG A 91 0.13 17.38 11.81
CA ARG A 91 0.70 17.49 10.46
C ARG A 91 0.66 16.12 9.76
N PRO A 92 -0.49 15.74 9.18
CA PRO A 92 -0.69 14.45 8.53
C PRO A 92 0.27 14.20 7.36
N ASP A 93 0.66 15.28 6.66
CA ASP A 93 1.57 15.25 5.51
C ASP A 93 3.03 14.93 5.89
N ILE A 94 3.34 14.86 7.20
CA ILE A 94 4.67 14.48 7.69
C ILE A 94 4.61 13.06 8.25
N ILE A 95 5.19 12.12 7.49
CA ILE A 95 5.31 10.72 7.90
C ILE A 95 6.20 10.65 9.14
N LYS A 96 5.67 10.06 10.23
CA LYS A 96 6.40 9.74 11.47
C LYS A 96 6.72 8.26 11.63
N GLY A 97 6.10 7.41 10.81
CA GLY A 97 6.26 5.97 10.88
C GLY A 97 5.58 5.27 9.72
N ILE A 98 5.81 3.97 9.62
CA ILE A 98 5.18 3.11 8.62
C ILE A 98 4.43 2.02 9.36
N GLY A 99 3.17 1.80 9.00
CA GLY A 99 2.37 0.70 9.51
C GLY A 99 2.10 -0.34 8.43
N ILE A 100 1.86 -1.57 8.89
CA ILE A 100 1.53 -2.73 8.08
C ILE A 100 0.29 -3.37 8.69
N TRP A 101 -0.76 -3.51 7.89
CA TRP A 101 -2.04 -4.05 8.30
C TRP A 101 -2.47 -5.20 7.39
N VAL A 102 -3.08 -6.23 7.97
CA VAL A 102 -3.72 -7.32 7.24
C VAL A 102 -5.23 -7.17 7.38
N LEU A 103 -5.95 -7.30 6.28
CA LEU A 103 -7.41 -7.33 6.33
C LEU A 103 -7.88 -8.69 6.87
N ASN A 104 -8.66 -8.67 7.94
CA ASN A 104 -9.33 -9.83 8.51
C ASN A 104 -10.85 -9.59 8.50
N GLY A 105 -11.54 -10.22 7.54
CA GLY A 105 -12.95 -9.93 7.25
C GLY A 105 -13.11 -8.49 6.74
N ARG A 106 -13.65 -7.61 7.58
CA ARG A 106 -13.78 -6.16 7.29
C ARG A 106 -12.96 -5.27 8.22
N ASN A 107 -12.10 -5.87 9.05
CA ASN A 107 -11.29 -5.15 10.03
C ASN A 107 -9.82 -5.23 9.66
N TRP A 108 -9.11 -4.13 9.84
CA TRP A 108 -7.66 -4.10 9.69
C TRP A 108 -6.98 -4.48 11.00
N VAL A 109 -6.06 -5.45 10.92
CA VAL A 109 -5.23 -5.87 12.05
C VAL A 109 -3.81 -5.38 11.80
N GLU A 110 -3.31 -4.53 12.70
CA GLU A 110 -1.91 -4.10 12.65
C GLU A 110 -1.00 -5.29 12.96
N VAL A 111 -0.11 -5.62 12.03
CA VAL A 111 0.86 -6.72 12.16
C VAL A 111 2.28 -6.23 12.36
N GLY A 112 2.55 -4.97 12.01
CA GLY A 112 3.84 -4.34 12.20
C GLY A 112 3.74 -2.83 12.19
N ARG A 113 4.48 -2.19 13.09
CA ARG A 113 4.71 -0.75 13.09
C ARG A 113 6.21 -0.51 13.14
N MET A 114 6.71 0.32 12.22
CA MET A 114 8.13 0.58 12.07
C MET A 114 8.70 1.19 13.35
N PRO A 115 9.68 0.52 14.00
CA PRO A 115 10.36 1.10 15.16
C PRO A 115 11.13 2.38 14.79
N HIS A 116 11.15 3.36 15.70
CA HIS A 116 11.77 4.67 15.46
C HIS A 116 13.24 4.60 15.02
N LYS A 117 13.99 3.59 15.45
CA LYS A 117 15.40 3.36 15.03
C LYS A 117 15.58 3.19 13.51
N PHE A 118 14.54 2.72 12.81
CA PHE A 118 14.60 2.56 11.35
C PHE A 118 14.25 3.86 10.63
N PHE A 119 13.48 4.75 11.26
CA PHE A 119 13.09 6.04 10.68
C PHE A 119 14.31 6.89 10.30
N GLN A 120 15.35 6.92 11.15
CA GLN A 120 16.59 7.67 10.89
C GLN A 120 17.33 7.22 9.62
N GLY A 121 17.17 5.97 9.19
CA GLY A 121 17.83 5.46 7.98
C GLY A 121 17.11 5.82 6.67
N PHE A 122 15.90 6.37 6.71
CA PHE A 122 15.15 6.80 5.53
C PHE A 122 15.44 8.25 5.09
N GLY A 123 16.01 9.09 5.97
CA GLY A 123 16.11 10.54 5.76
C GLY A 123 14.82 11.28 6.15
N GLU A 124 14.68 12.54 5.74
CA GLU A 124 13.39 13.25 5.86
C GLU A 124 12.39 12.63 4.88
N LEU A 125 11.38 11.94 5.43
CA LEU A 125 10.30 11.30 4.68
C LEU A 125 9.25 12.35 4.31
N ASP A 126 9.60 13.21 3.36
CA ASP A 126 8.62 14.04 2.67
C ASP A 126 7.86 13.14 1.68
N ASP A 127 6.87 12.41 2.20
CA ASP A 127 5.76 11.76 1.48
C ASP A 127 6.05 10.81 0.29
N VAL A 128 7.25 10.25 0.21
CA VAL A 128 7.59 9.31 -0.87
C VAL A 128 8.35 8.11 -0.32
N PHE A 129 7.64 7.03 -0.02
CA PHE A 129 8.21 5.68 -0.05
C PHE A 129 7.38 4.76 -0.96
N ALA A 130 8.07 3.85 -1.64
CA ALA A 130 7.44 2.74 -2.35
C ALA A 130 7.43 1.52 -1.44
N SER A 131 6.41 0.68 -1.55
CA SER A 131 6.45 -0.64 -0.95
C SER A 131 5.83 -1.68 -1.85
N SER A 132 6.30 -2.89 -1.69
CA SER A 132 5.86 -4.08 -2.43
C SER A 132 6.19 -5.30 -1.59
N GLY A 133 5.55 -6.43 -1.87
CA GLY A 133 5.81 -7.64 -1.12
C GLY A 133 5.79 -8.87 -2.01
N THR A 134 6.56 -9.86 -1.60
CA THR A 134 6.60 -11.19 -2.18
C THR A 134 6.69 -12.21 -1.06
N ASP A 135 6.06 -13.37 -1.24
CA ASP A 135 5.94 -14.38 -0.20
C ASP A 135 5.44 -13.81 1.14
N ASN A 136 6.33 -13.74 2.13
CA ASN A 136 6.09 -13.25 3.49
C ASN A 136 7.01 -12.05 3.80
N LEU A 137 7.61 -11.43 2.78
CA LEU A 137 8.50 -10.29 2.92
C LEU A 137 7.84 -9.05 2.31
N ILE A 138 7.91 -7.96 3.06
CA ILE A 138 7.49 -6.64 2.62
C ILE A 138 8.73 -5.78 2.51
N TYR A 139 8.90 -5.17 1.34
CA TYR A 139 10.00 -4.30 1.00
C TYR A 139 9.51 -2.86 0.98
N ILE A 140 10.25 -1.98 1.62
CA ILE A 140 9.92 -0.56 1.77
C ILE A 140 11.16 0.22 1.36
N GLN A 141 11.02 1.06 0.35
CA GLN A 141 12.09 1.84 -0.24
C GLN A 141 11.77 3.32 -0.17
N SER A 142 12.70 4.12 0.36
CA SER A 142 12.64 5.58 0.23
C SER A 142 12.92 5.97 -1.22
N TYR A 143 12.14 6.87 -1.83
CA TYR A 143 12.53 7.38 -3.13
C TYR A 143 13.81 8.22 -3.00
N GLY A 144 14.76 8.01 -3.91
CA GLY A 144 16.01 8.76 -3.95
C GLY A 144 17.11 8.28 -3.00
N ALA A 145 16.86 7.27 -2.16
CA ALA A 145 17.88 6.59 -1.37
C ALA A 145 18.01 5.10 -1.77
N PRO A 146 19.22 4.51 -1.70
CA PRO A 146 19.41 3.07 -1.93
C PRO A 146 18.97 2.20 -0.75
N ALA A 147 18.38 2.81 0.29
CA ALA A 147 17.99 2.13 1.51
C ALA A 147 16.69 1.35 1.29
N LEU A 148 16.73 0.06 1.65
CA LEU A 148 15.61 -0.86 1.54
C LEU A 148 15.38 -1.52 2.89
N LEU A 149 14.25 -1.21 3.51
CA LEU A 149 13.81 -1.86 4.73
C LEU A 149 12.95 -3.07 4.37
N VAL A 150 13.17 -4.17 5.07
CA VAL A 150 12.43 -5.40 4.90
C VAL A 150 11.69 -5.71 6.19
N PHE A 151 10.40 -6.02 6.09
CA PHE A 151 9.61 -6.60 7.16
C PHE A 151 9.31 -8.06 6.84
N ASP A 152 9.69 -8.95 7.74
CA ASP A 152 9.36 -10.38 7.68
C ASP A 152 8.02 -10.61 8.39
N MET A 153 6.98 -10.99 7.64
CA MET A 153 5.63 -11.22 8.14
C MET A 153 5.53 -12.42 9.09
N ASN A 154 6.40 -13.43 8.93
CA ASN A 154 6.38 -14.62 9.78
C ASN A 154 7.00 -14.32 11.14
N GLN A 155 8.17 -13.67 11.12
CA GLN A 155 8.93 -13.37 12.34
C GLN A 155 8.48 -12.06 13.00
N LYS A 156 7.76 -11.21 12.26
CA LYS A 156 7.42 -9.82 12.62
C LYS A 156 8.66 -8.98 12.92
N ILE A 157 9.71 -9.20 12.15
CA ILE A 157 11.01 -8.55 12.34
C ILE A 157 11.27 -7.56 11.21
N TRP A 158 11.76 -6.39 11.59
CA TRP A 158 12.26 -5.35 10.70
C TRP A 158 13.78 -5.49 10.53
N LYS A 159 14.28 -5.44 9.30
CA LYS A 159 15.71 -5.49 9.00
C LYS A 159 16.05 -4.64 7.79
N TRP A 160 17.19 -3.97 7.82
CA TRP A 160 17.75 -3.37 6.62
C TRP A 160 18.24 -4.47 5.68
N SER A 161 17.98 -4.34 4.38
CA SER A 161 18.68 -5.17 3.41
C SER A 161 20.16 -4.77 3.34
N LEU A 162 20.96 -5.61 2.67
CA LEU A 162 22.29 -5.20 2.25
C LEU A 162 22.19 -3.92 1.42
N LYS A 163 23.14 -3.00 1.61
CA LYS A 163 23.19 -1.75 0.85
C LYS A 163 23.27 -2.07 -0.64
N CYS A 164 22.45 -1.39 -1.43
CA CYS A 164 22.56 -1.46 -2.89
C CYS A 164 24.00 -1.07 -3.29
N PRO A 165 24.70 -1.89 -4.10
CA PRO A 165 26.07 -1.57 -4.55
C PRO A 165 26.09 -0.38 -5.52
N VAL A 166 24.92 0.05 -6.00
CA VAL A 166 24.79 1.19 -6.92
C VAL A 166 24.82 2.49 -6.12
N SER A 167 25.83 3.31 -6.38
CA SER A 167 25.93 4.67 -5.84
C SER A 167 25.12 5.66 -6.68
N LYS A 168 24.56 6.67 -6.01
CA LYS A 168 23.93 7.81 -6.67
C LYS A 168 25.01 8.62 -7.39
N LYS A 169 24.98 8.65 -8.73
CA LYS A 169 25.92 9.43 -9.55
C LYS A 169 25.53 10.91 -9.64
N PHE A 170 24.23 11.23 -9.52
CA PHE A 170 23.71 12.59 -9.68
C PHE A 170 22.67 12.96 -8.60
N PRO A 171 22.60 14.22 -8.12
CA PRO A 171 21.65 14.66 -7.09
C PRO A 171 20.16 14.37 -7.39
N LEU A 172 19.78 14.39 -8.68
CA LEU A 172 18.41 14.13 -9.14
C LEU A 172 18.17 12.66 -9.53
N GLN A 173 19.17 11.79 -9.43
CA GLN A 173 18.98 10.37 -9.72
C GLN A 173 18.07 9.75 -8.66
N LEU A 174 16.84 9.42 -9.08
CA LEU A 174 15.88 8.68 -8.27
C LEU A 174 16.19 7.19 -8.38
N PHE A 175 16.19 6.50 -7.24
CA PHE A 175 16.14 5.06 -7.21
C PHE A 175 14.68 4.65 -7.12
N THR A 176 14.19 3.99 -8.17
CA THR A 176 12.91 3.29 -8.17
C THR A 176 13.21 1.81 -8.31
N GLY A 177 12.97 1.06 -7.25
CA GLY A 177 12.96 -0.40 -7.28
C GLY A 177 11.55 -0.89 -7.57
N PHE A 178 11.45 -2.06 -8.20
CA PHE A 178 10.23 -2.84 -8.26
C PHE A 178 10.55 -4.22 -7.70
N CYS A 179 9.64 -4.80 -6.93
CA CYS A 179 9.78 -6.19 -6.56
C CYS A 179 9.51 -7.06 -7.79
N PHE A 180 10.48 -7.89 -8.13
CA PHE A 180 10.38 -8.87 -9.18
C PHE A 180 10.76 -10.21 -8.60
N GLU A 181 9.89 -11.19 -8.82
CA GLU A 181 10.26 -12.59 -8.65
C GLU A 181 10.85 -13.06 -9.99
N PRO A 182 12.17 -13.25 -10.10
CA PRO A 182 12.77 -13.76 -11.32
C PRO A 182 12.29 -15.18 -11.57
N ARG A 183 11.33 -15.31 -12.50
CA ARG A 183 10.87 -16.59 -13.01
C ARG A 183 11.58 -16.86 -14.33
N LEU A 184 12.35 -17.93 -14.37
CA LEU A 184 12.95 -18.43 -15.60
C LEU A 184 11.93 -19.32 -16.32
N GLU A 185 10.77 -18.76 -16.64
CA GLU A 185 9.76 -19.46 -17.43
C GLU A 185 10.12 -19.27 -18.91
N ILE A 186 10.95 -20.17 -19.43
CA ILE A 186 11.05 -20.40 -20.86
C ILE A 186 9.86 -21.28 -21.22
N ALA A 187 8.80 -20.68 -21.77
CA ALA A 187 7.74 -21.43 -22.44
C ALA A 187 7.99 -21.34 -23.97
N PRO A 188 8.10 -22.48 -24.67
CA PRO A 188 8.21 -22.53 -26.14
C PRO A 188 6.91 -22.12 -26.85
#